data_AF-A0A4Q6F1J4-F1
#
_entry.id   AF-A0A4Q6F1J4-F1
#
_cell.length_a   1.000
_cell.length_b   1.000
_cell.length_c   1.000
_cell.angle_alpha   90.00
_cell.angle_beta   90.00
_cell.angle_gamma   90.00
#
_symmetry.space_group_name_H-M   'P 1'
#
loop_
_entity.id
_entity.type
_entity.pdbx_description
1 polymer ?
#
loop_
_entity_poly.entity_id
_entity_poly.type
_entity_poly.pdbx_seq_one_letter_code
_entity_poly.pdbx_strand_id
1 'polypeptide(L)'
;MAGHVDHHHGAEGHHDSGHGPSFYVKIYAILLVLFVISVLGPEFGHRTVTLITAFGIAIVKAYMVAVNFMHIRQEKKYIAYIMFTMLAAVFLFYIAVSTDVQQTSGANWENHAAKSIIEENKDFEKHLEH
;
A
#
# COMPACT_ATOMS: atom_id res chain seq x y z
N MET A 1 -28.50 70.27 3.87
CA MET A 1 -27.07 69.99 3.58
C MET A 1 -26.82 68.53 3.89
N ALA A 2 -26.96 67.68 2.88
CA ALA A 2 -26.59 66.28 2.94
C ALA A 2 -25.43 66.12 1.94
N GLY A 3 -24.31 65.58 2.40
CA GLY A 3 -23.10 65.51 1.57
C GLY A 3 -22.02 64.67 2.24
N HIS A 4 -22.14 63.37 2.01
CA HIS A 4 -21.05 62.38 1.91
C HIS A 4 -20.05 62.29 3.06
N VAL A 5 -20.26 61.31 3.94
CA VAL A 5 -19.18 60.72 4.74
C VAL A 5 -18.45 59.74 3.84
N ASP A 6 -17.20 60.06 3.51
CA ASP A 6 -16.28 59.18 2.79
C ASP A 6 -15.99 57.93 3.61
N HIS A 7 -16.76 56.86 3.38
CA HIS A 7 -16.35 55.52 3.78
C HIS A 7 -15.43 54.97 2.70
N HIS A 8 -14.13 55.20 2.87
CA HIS A 8 -13.10 54.41 2.21
C HIS A 8 -13.28 52.94 2.62
N HIS A 9 -14.02 52.19 1.79
CA HIS A 9 -13.95 50.74 1.77
C HIS A 9 -12.56 50.37 1.23
N GLY A 10 -11.59 50.31 2.13
CA GLY A 10 -10.38 49.53 1.91
C GLY A 10 -10.83 48.13 1.51
N ALA A 11 -10.32 47.67 0.37
CA ALA A 11 -10.52 46.33 -0.13
C ALA A 11 -9.90 45.34 0.88
N GLU A 12 -10.68 44.99 1.91
CA GLU A 12 -10.47 43.76 2.65
C GLU A 12 -10.80 42.64 1.67
N GLY A 13 -9.76 42.20 0.95
CA GLY A 13 -9.72 40.88 0.36
C GLY A 13 -9.88 39.88 1.50
N HIS A 14 -11.13 39.61 1.85
CA HIS A 14 -11.53 38.44 2.61
C HIS A 14 -11.07 37.22 1.82
N HIS A 15 -9.84 36.78 2.07
CA HIS A 15 -9.41 35.43 1.77
C HIS A 15 -10.22 34.52 2.69
N ASP A 16 -11.47 34.25 2.29
CA ASP A 16 -12.30 33.20 2.83
C ASP A 16 -11.46 31.93 2.79
N SER A 17 -10.94 31.57 3.96
CA SER A 17 -10.10 30.42 4.21
C SER A 17 -10.96 29.14 4.24
N GLY A 18 -11.97 29.08 3.37
CA GLY A 18 -12.75 27.90 3.09
C GLY A 18 -11.82 26.88 2.46
N HIS A 19 -11.82 25.66 3.00
CA HIS A 19 -11.06 24.52 2.50
C HIS A 19 -11.46 24.17 1.06
N GLY A 20 -10.95 24.93 0.09
CA GLY A 20 -11.28 24.78 -1.31
C GLY A 20 -10.64 23.56 -1.97
N PRO A 21 -11.16 23.11 -3.12
CA PRO A 21 -10.67 21.95 -3.88
C PRO A 21 -9.16 22.00 -4.18
N SER A 22 -8.55 23.19 -4.17
CA SER A 22 -7.11 23.41 -4.29
C SER A 22 -6.26 22.62 -3.26
N PHE A 23 -6.75 22.45 -2.03
CA PHE A 23 -6.03 21.68 -1.00
C PHE A 23 -5.89 20.20 -1.37
N TYR A 24 -6.97 19.57 -1.81
CA TYR A 24 -6.97 18.16 -2.24
C TYR A 24 -6.11 17.92 -3.48
N VAL A 25 -6.13 18.86 -4.43
CA VAL A 25 -5.27 18.83 -5.63
C VAL A 25 -3.80 18.90 -5.24
N LYS A 26 -3.44 19.71 -4.22
CA LYS A 26 -2.06 19.80 -3.73
C LYS A 26 -1.59 18.48 -3.13
N ILE A 27 -2.41 17.80 -2.33
CA ILE A 27 -2.05 16.51 -1.72
C ILE A 27 -1.96 15.42 -2.80
N TYR A 28 -2.89 15.43 -3.77
CA TYR A 28 -2.81 14.56 -4.94
C TYR A 28 -1.49 14.73 -5.70
N ALA A 29 -1.06 15.97 -5.95
CA ALA A 29 0.20 16.24 -6.63
C ALA A 29 1.41 15.69 -5.83
N ILE A 30 1.43 15.85 -4.50
CA ILE A 30 2.48 15.28 -3.65
C ILE A 30 2.48 13.75 -3.73
N LEU A 31 1.30 13.12 -3.67
CA LEU A 31 1.17 11.66 -3.81
C LEU A 31 1.67 11.17 -5.17
N LEU A 32 1.43 11.93 -6.25
CA LEU A 32 1.89 11.61 -7.59
C LEU A 32 3.41 11.72 -7.69
N VAL A 33 4.02 12.75 -7.09
CA VAL A 33 5.49 12.87 -7.03
C VAL A 33 6.10 11.72 -6.24
N LEU A 34 5.56 11.40 -5.06
CA LEU A 34 6.01 10.24 -4.26
C LEU A 34 5.88 8.93 -5.05
N PHE A 35 4.83 8.78 -5.85
CA PHE A 35 4.65 7.63 -6.73
C PHE A 35 5.73 7.55 -7.80
N VAL A 36 6.01 8.65 -8.51
CA VAL A 36 7.06 8.69 -9.54
C VAL A 36 8.42 8.34 -8.93
N ILE A 37 8.75 8.90 -7.77
CA ILE A 37 10.00 8.56 -7.06
C ILE A 37 10.06 7.07 -6.71
N SER A 38 8.95 6.48 -6.25
CA SER A 38 8.89 5.05 -5.92
C SER A 38 9.02 4.13 -7.13
N VAL A 39 8.58 4.56 -8.32
CA VAL A 39 8.72 3.81 -9.58
C VAL A 39 10.16 3.91 -10.12
N LEU A 40 10.81 5.07 -9.97
CA LEU A 40 12.17 5.29 -10.47
C LEU A 40 13.26 4.82 -9.49
N GLY A 41 12.95 4.72 -8.19
CA GLY A 41 13.91 4.30 -7.15
C GLY A 41 14.56 2.91 -7.35
N PRO A 42 13.85 1.88 -7.85
CA PRO A 42 14.44 0.57 -8.14
C PRO A 42 15.52 0.56 -9.22
N GLU A 43 15.52 1.52 -10.14
CA GLU A 43 16.49 1.59 -11.25
C GLU A 43 17.91 1.94 -10.77
N PHE A 44 18.08 2.39 -9.53
CA PHE A 44 19.39 2.67 -8.94
C PHE A 44 20.21 1.42 -8.56
N GLY A 45 19.67 0.21 -8.78
CA GLY A 45 20.41 -1.07 -8.73
C GLY A 45 20.84 -1.54 -7.33
N HIS A 46 20.55 -0.77 -6.27
CA HIS A 46 20.99 -1.08 -4.91
C HIS A 46 19.84 -1.60 -4.04
N ARG A 47 19.69 -2.93 -3.99
CA ARG A 47 18.54 -3.65 -3.38
C ARG A 47 18.15 -3.16 -1.98
N THR A 48 19.12 -2.94 -1.09
CA THR A 48 18.86 -2.52 0.29
C THR A 48 18.33 -1.10 0.37
N VAL A 49 18.94 -0.18 -0.38
CA VAL A 49 18.51 1.23 -0.42
C VAL A 49 17.13 1.33 -1.06
N THR A 50 16.89 0.61 -2.15
CA THR A 50 15.57 0.54 -2.79
C THR A 50 14.50 0.02 -1.84
N LEU A 51 14.77 -1.03 -1.06
CA LEU A 51 13.82 -1.55 -0.06
C LEU A 51 13.47 -0.51 1.00
N ILE A 52 14.49 0.11 1.62
CA ILE A 52 14.28 1.12 2.66
C ILE A 52 13.49 2.31 2.11
N THR A 53 13.87 2.82 0.94
CA THR A 53 13.19 3.94 0.28
C THR A 53 11.77 3.58 -0.12
N ALA A 54 11.53 2.39 -0.69
CA ALA A 54 10.19 1.94 -1.06
C ALA A 54 9.25 1.84 0.14
N PHE A 55 9.69 1.20 1.24
CA PHE A 55 8.91 1.13 2.47
C PHE A 55 8.71 2.49 3.12
N GLY A 56 9.74 3.34 3.15
CA GLY A 56 9.64 4.70 3.69
C GLY A 56 8.61 5.55 2.96
N ILE A 57 8.66 5.56 1.62
CA ILE A 57 7.68 6.28 0.78
C ILE A 57 6.28 5.70 0.96
N ALA A 58 6.14 4.36 1.04
CA ALA A 58 4.85 3.71 1.26
C ALA A 58 4.19 4.15 2.58
N ILE A 59 4.96 4.26 3.68
CA ILE A 59 4.46 4.74 4.97
C ILE A 59 3.98 6.18 4.88
N VAL A 60 4.78 7.08 4.29
CA VAL A 60 4.41 8.50 4.13
C VAL A 60 3.14 8.65 3.30
N LYS A 61 3.05 7.90 2.19
CA LYS A 61 1.87 7.87 1.32
C LYS A 61 0.63 7.41 2.09
N ALA A 62 0.72 6.28 2.80
CA ALA A 62 -0.38 5.72 3.56
C ALA A 62 -0.87 6.70 4.64
N TYR A 63 0.06 7.34 5.36
CA TYR A 63 -0.28 8.35 6.36
C TYR A 63 -1.02 9.55 5.76
N MET A 64 -0.52 10.11 4.64
CA MET A 64 -1.20 11.24 4.01
C MET A 64 -2.59 10.88 3.50
N VAL A 65 -2.77 9.68 2.95
CA VAL A 65 -4.10 9.20 2.50
C VAL A 65 -5.04 9.03 3.68
N ALA A 66 -4.58 8.40 4.75
CA ALA A 66 -5.38 8.18 5.96
C ALA A 66 -5.83 9.50 6.61
N VAL A 67 -4.93 10.48 6.72
CA VAL A 67 -5.23 11.76 7.36
C VAL A 67 -6.08 12.68 6.47
N ASN A 68 -5.79 12.76 5.17
CA ASN A 68 -6.39 13.75 4.28
C ASN A 68 -7.57 13.22 3.46
N PHE A 69 -7.54 11.95 3.01
CA PHE A 69 -8.61 11.38 2.17
C PHE A 69 -9.58 10.50 2.97
N MET A 70 -9.09 9.79 4.00
CA MET A 70 -9.96 9.01 4.90
C MET A 70 -10.53 9.85 6.06
N HIS A 71 -10.23 11.16 6.11
CA HIS A 71 -10.78 12.13 7.07
C HIS A 71 -10.58 11.79 8.56
N ILE A 72 -9.60 10.95 8.88
CA ILE A 72 -9.36 10.45 10.25
C ILE A 72 -9.07 11.57 11.25
N ARG A 73 -8.57 12.72 10.79
CA ARG A 73 -8.33 13.89 11.64
C ARG A 73 -9.61 14.64 12.04
N GLN A 74 -10.63 14.64 11.19
CA GLN A 74 -11.93 15.29 11.49
C GLN A 74 -12.88 14.34 12.23
N GLU A 75 -12.71 13.04 12.00
CA GLU A 75 -13.54 12.00 12.56
C GLU A 75 -13.23 11.67 14.04
N LYS A 76 -14.12 10.90 14.66
CA LYS A 76 -14.01 10.51 16.06
C LYS A 76 -12.79 9.60 16.28
N LYS A 77 -12.09 9.82 17.40
CA LYS A 77 -10.83 9.10 17.75
C LYS A 77 -10.95 7.56 17.70
N TYR A 78 -12.15 7.00 17.92
CA TYR A 78 -12.36 5.55 17.82
C TYR A 78 -12.16 4.98 16.42
N ILE A 79 -12.34 5.77 15.36
CA ILE A 79 -12.14 5.33 13.97
C ILE A 79 -10.67 4.99 13.73
N ALA A 80 -9.75 5.77 14.30
CA ALA A 80 -8.32 5.45 14.25
C ALA A 80 -8.02 4.11 14.95
N TYR A 81 -8.59 3.87 16.14
CA TYR A 81 -8.40 2.60 16.85
C TYR A 81 -8.91 1.42 16.04
N ILE A 82 -10.11 1.51 15.44
CA ILE A 82 -10.66 0.44 14.59
C ILE A 82 -9.80 0.21 13.34
N MET A 83 -9.30 1.26 12.70
CA MET A 83 -8.39 1.12 11.56
C MET A 83 -7.12 0.37 11.97
N PHE A 84 -6.49 0.74 13.08
CA PHE A 84 -5.29 0.05 13.58
C PHE A 84 -5.57 -1.39 14.00
N THR A 85 -6.73 -1.69 14.60
CA THR A 85 -7.08 -3.08 14.95
C THR A 85 -7.29 -3.94 13.71
N MET A 86 -7.91 -3.40 12.65
CA MET A 86 -8.06 -4.13 11.38
C MET A 86 -6.71 -4.36 10.69
N LEU A 87 -5.83 -3.36 10.66
CA LEU A 87 -4.47 -3.51 10.16
C LEU A 87 -3.68 -4.55 10.96
N ALA A 88 -3.79 -4.54 12.29
CA ALA A 88 -3.16 -5.54 13.15
C ALA A 88 -3.72 -6.95 12.89
N ALA A 89 -5.02 -7.08 12.67
CA ALA A 89 -5.65 -8.36 12.33
C ALA A 89 -5.16 -8.89 10.99
N VAL A 90 -5.05 -8.05 9.95
CA VAL A 90 -4.48 -8.43 8.65
C VAL A 90 -3.02 -8.83 8.78
N PHE A 91 -2.24 -8.08 9.56
CA PHE A 91 -0.82 -8.38 9.79
C PHE A 91 -0.63 -9.71 10.54
N LEU A 92 -1.44 -9.95 11.58
CA LEU A 92 -1.45 -11.20 12.33
C LEU A 92 -1.86 -12.38 11.44
N PHE A 93 -2.91 -12.21 10.64
CA PHE A 93 -3.35 -13.21 9.67
C PHE A 93 -2.24 -13.53 8.66
N TYR A 94 -1.56 -12.51 8.13
CA TYR A 94 -0.44 -12.69 7.22
C TYR A 94 0.67 -13.52 7.87
N ILE A 95 1.11 -13.18 9.09
CA ILE A 95 2.16 -13.96 9.78
C ILE A 95 1.71 -15.42 9.98
N ALA A 96 0.47 -15.63 10.43
CA ALA A 96 -0.09 -16.95 10.69
C ALA A 96 -0.15 -17.84 9.43
N VAL A 97 -0.54 -17.27 8.29
CA VAL A 97 -0.62 -18.02 7.02
C VAL A 97 0.75 -18.12 6.34
N SER A 98 1.62 -17.13 6.53
CA SER A 98 2.91 -17.07 5.85
C SER A 98 3.82 -18.24 6.20
N THR A 99 3.77 -18.76 7.42
CA THR A 99 4.57 -19.93 7.83
C THR A 99 4.10 -21.22 7.16
N ASP A 100 2.80 -21.32 6.84
CA ASP A 100 2.23 -22.46 6.15
C ASP A 100 2.53 -22.41 4.64
N VAL A 101 2.27 -21.26 4.00
CA VAL A 101 2.51 -21.05 2.57
C VAL A 101 3.99 -21.09 2.17
N GLN A 102 4.91 -20.60 3.02
CA GLN A 102 6.34 -20.55 2.68
C GLN A 102 7.05 -21.90 2.88
N GLN A 103 6.34 -22.94 3.30
CA GLN A 103 6.89 -24.28 3.43
C GLN A 103 6.98 -24.94 2.04
N THR A 104 8.17 -24.96 1.44
CA THR A 104 8.42 -25.60 0.13
C THR A 104 8.40 -27.14 0.17
N SER A 105 8.16 -27.75 1.34
CA SER A 105 8.14 -29.20 1.54
C SER A 105 7.11 -29.59 2.61
N GLY A 106 6.04 -30.27 2.22
CA GLY A 106 5.02 -30.81 3.13
C GLY A 106 5.26 -32.29 3.47
N ALA A 107 4.84 -32.72 4.65
CA ALA A 107 5.01 -34.10 5.14
C ALA A 107 4.32 -35.18 4.28
N ASN A 108 3.46 -34.79 3.33
CA ASN A 108 2.70 -35.69 2.46
C ASN A 108 2.78 -35.29 0.96
N TRP A 109 3.76 -34.47 0.57
CA TRP A 109 3.92 -34.06 -0.83
C TRP A 109 4.68 -35.14 -1.61
N GLU A 110 3.98 -36.20 -2.00
CA GLU A 110 4.51 -37.20 -2.95
C GLU A 110 4.00 -36.91 -4.36
N ASN A 111 4.92 -36.83 -5.33
CA ASN A 111 4.54 -36.75 -6.73
C ASN A 111 4.12 -38.15 -7.22
N HIS A 112 2.86 -38.50 -6.96
CA HIS A 112 2.27 -39.78 -7.38
C HIS A 112 2.33 -39.99 -8.89
N ALA A 113 2.27 -38.91 -9.69
CA ALA A 113 2.41 -38.97 -11.13
C ALA A 113 3.84 -39.34 -11.58
N ALA A 114 4.86 -38.83 -10.90
CA ALA A 114 6.25 -39.22 -11.16
C ALA A 114 6.51 -40.67 -10.74
N LYS A 115 5.94 -41.11 -9.60
CA LYS A 115 6.06 -42.50 -9.16
C LYS A 115 5.41 -43.48 -10.14
N SER A 116 4.21 -43.18 -10.65
CA SER A 116 3.53 -44.08 -11.60
C SER A 116 4.27 -44.23 -12.92
N ILE A 117 4.87 -43.14 -13.45
CA ILE A 117 5.66 -43.19 -14.69
C ILE A 117 6.94 -44.02 -14.51
N ILE A 118 7.61 -43.93 -13.36
CA ILE A 118 8.81 -44.72 -13.07
C ILE A 118 8.48 -46.21 -12.96
N GLU A 119 7.33 -46.53 -12.36
CA GLU A 119 6.87 -47.91 -12.21
C GLU A 119 6.48 -48.53 -13.56
N GLU A 120 5.73 -47.79 -14.38
CA GLU A 120 5.38 -48.18 -15.75
C GLU A 120 6.61 -48.43 -16.64
N ASN A 121 7.62 -47.57 -16.55
CA ASN A 121 8.87 -47.74 -17.32
C ASN A 121 9.72 -48.93 -16.82
N LYS A 122 9.74 -49.20 -15.51
CA LYS A 122 10.42 -50.38 -14.96
C LYS A 122 9.77 -51.67 -15.44
N ASP A 123 8.45 -51.69 -15.51
CA ASP A 123 7.72 -52.82 -16.05
C ASP A 123 8.01 -52.98 -17.54
N PHE A 124 8.05 -51.89 -18.31
CA PHE A 124 8.40 -51.92 -19.74
C PHE A 124 9.81 -52.48 -20.01
N GLU A 125 10.84 -52.03 -19.28
CA GLU A 125 12.22 -52.55 -19.42
C GLU A 125 12.29 -54.06 -19.13
N LYS A 126 11.57 -54.53 -18.10
CA LYS A 126 11.52 -55.95 -17.74
C LYS A 126 10.88 -56.82 -18.81
N HIS A 127 9.98 -56.27 -19.64
CA HIS A 127 9.37 -56.99 -20.76
C HIS A 127 10.24 -57.01 -22.02
N LEU A 128 11.28 -56.16 -22.11
CA LEU A 128 12.22 -56.13 -23.24
C LEU A 128 13.44 -57.06 -23.05
N GLU A 129 13.73 -57.47 -21.81
CA GLU A 129 14.84 -58.38 -21.48
C GLU A 129 14.48 -59.88 -21.55
N HIS A 130 13.29 -60.23 -22.06
CA HIS A 130 12.83 -61.60 -22.31
C HIS A 130 12.49 -61.82 -23.78
#